data_AF-A0A836PN22-F1
#
_entry.id   AF-A0A836PN22-F1
#
_cell.length_a   1.000
_cell.length_b   1.000
_cell.length_c   1.000
_cell.angle_alpha   90.00
_cell.angle_beta   90.00
_cell.angle_gamma   90.00
#
_symmetry.space_group_name_H-M   'P 1'
#
loop_
_entity.id
_entity.type
_entity.pdbx_description
1 polymer ?
#
loop_
_entity_poly.entity_id
_entity_poly.type
_entity_poly.pdbx_seq_one_letter_code
_entity_poly.pdbx_strand_id
1 'polypeptide(L)'
;MKETIIVSFSGGETSGNMCKWLLDNYGHLYYFVFVFANTGREHEETLIFVDKCDREFGLQLVWIEAVTSPIKGMGTKHKIVNFKTACRDGSVFEDFIKKEGIPNTSRQHCTTRLKTRPIRHWMKQEGLVWCKTAIGMRSDEPNRIISSKKRELLEFLSLNPHIWRLQNRSDRNEQLDELGCGYHGMTKDQIKTFKSLYNHNEYDCIYPMNDWEELDKQDVNTFWESQGFRLNLPSHLGNCTTCFKKSDNKLYRIAHESPEYFRWNLEMDEKYSGVNAGKNDRHVFFRKKRDTKALVGDAMQQDLTRLIFMTTSDRDKSAGCSESCNGFSDEDE
;
A
#
# COMPACT_ATOMS: atom_id res chain seq x y z
N MET A 1 -15.26 -18.14 21.02
CA MET A 1 -15.33 -16.77 20.48
C MET A 1 -14.55 -16.79 19.17
N LYS A 2 -15.07 -16.22 18.07
CA LYS A 2 -14.35 -16.20 16.79
C LYS A 2 -13.10 -15.33 16.93
N GLU A 3 -11.99 -15.74 16.32
CA GLU A 3 -10.78 -14.90 16.24
C GLU A 3 -11.10 -13.66 15.39
N THR A 4 -10.62 -12.49 15.82
CA THR A 4 -10.81 -11.22 15.12
C THR A 4 -9.66 -10.95 14.15
N ILE A 5 -9.98 -10.61 12.89
CA ILE A 5 -9.02 -10.25 11.85
C ILE A 5 -9.36 -8.84 11.33
N ILE A 6 -8.35 -7.96 11.28
CA ILE A 6 -8.48 -6.65 10.68
C ILE A 6 -8.29 -6.78 9.18
N VAL A 7 -9.20 -6.24 8.36
CA VAL A 7 -9.12 -6.33 6.91
C VAL A 7 -8.84 -4.94 6.34
N SER A 8 -7.67 -4.76 5.76
CA SER A 8 -7.25 -3.48 5.16
C SER A 8 -7.84 -3.34 3.75
N PHE A 9 -8.89 -2.55 3.61
CA PHE A 9 -9.50 -2.22 2.33
C PHE A 9 -8.77 -1.02 1.72
N SER A 10 -8.14 -1.20 0.56
CA SER A 10 -7.33 -0.15 -0.09
C SER A 10 -8.12 0.75 -1.06
N GLY A 11 -9.41 0.45 -1.27
CA GLY A 11 -10.27 1.09 -2.26
C GLY A 11 -10.08 0.60 -3.70
N GLY A 12 -9.27 -0.44 -3.93
CA GLY A 12 -9.13 -1.09 -5.23
C GLY A 12 -9.98 -2.36 -5.34
N GLU A 13 -10.23 -2.79 -6.57
CA GLU A 13 -11.05 -3.97 -6.92
C GLU A 13 -10.59 -5.25 -6.22
N THR A 14 -9.28 -5.55 -6.20
CA THR A 14 -8.75 -6.72 -5.49
C THR A 14 -9.10 -6.69 -4.00
N SER A 15 -8.86 -5.57 -3.32
CA SER A 15 -9.17 -5.48 -1.89
C SER A 15 -10.67 -5.45 -1.60
N GLY A 16 -11.50 -4.93 -2.52
CA GLY A 16 -12.96 -4.98 -2.37
C GLY A 16 -13.52 -6.39 -2.55
N ASN A 17 -13.01 -7.14 -3.55
CA ASN A 17 -13.31 -8.56 -3.73
C ASN A 17 -12.91 -9.36 -2.49
N MET A 18 -11.69 -9.15 -1.96
CA MET A 18 -11.22 -9.81 -0.73
C MET A 18 -12.20 -9.60 0.44
N CYS A 19 -12.72 -8.38 0.63
CA CYS A 19 -13.63 -8.10 1.73
C CYS A 19 -14.89 -8.95 1.65
N LYS A 20 -15.53 -9.00 0.48
CA LYS A 20 -16.75 -9.77 0.25
C LYS A 20 -16.48 -11.28 0.33
N TRP A 21 -15.41 -11.73 -0.32
CA TRP A 21 -15.00 -13.13 -0.33
C TRP A 21 -14.70 -13.67 1.08
N LEU A 22 -14.02 -12.89 1.93
CA LEU A 22 -13.76 -13.25 3.33
C LEU A 22 -15.07 -13.39 4.12
N LEU A 23 -16.01 -12.44 3.96
CA LEU A 23 -17.31 -12.53 4.65
C LEU A 23 -18.08 -13.79 4.25
N ASP A 24 -18.16 -14.06 2.95
CA ASP A 24 -19.00 -15.15 2.42
C ASP A 24 -18.43 -16.52 2.77
N ASN A 25 -17.11 -16.68 2.67
CA ASN A 25 -16.47 -18.00 2.80
C ASN A 25 -15.92 -18.25 4.21
N TYR A 26 -15.53 -17.21 4.94
CA TYR A 26 -14.83 -17.35 6.23
C TYR A 26 -15.50 -16.61 7.39
N GLY A 27 -16.59 -15.88 7.16
CA GLY A 27 -17.33 -15.16 8.21
C GLY A 27 -17.93 -16.10 9.27
N HIS A 28 -18.06 -17.39 8.98
CA HIS A 28 -18.46 -18.41 9.95
C HIS A 28 -17.32 -18.81 10.92
N LEU A 29 -16.06 -18.59 10.55
CA LEU A 29 -14.87 -18.92 11.36
C LEU A 29 -14.31 -17.69 12.10
N TYR A 30 -14.29 -16.54 11.44
CA TYR A 30 -13.65 -15.32 11.94
C TYR A 30 -14.64 -14.18 12.13
N TYR A 31 -14.25 -13.23 12.98
CA TYR A 31 -14.88 -11.92 13.04
C TYR A 31 -14.02 -10.92 12.28
N PHE A 32 -14.53 -10.36 11.19
CA PHE A 32 -13.78 -9.40 10.38
C PHE A 32 -14.12 -7.96 10.75
N VAL A 33 -13.09 -7.14 10.92
CA VAL A 33 -13.23 -5.70 11.08
C VAL A 33 -12.55 -5.00 9.91
N PHE A 34 -13.34 -4.36 9.06
CA PHE A 34 -12.86 -3.73 7.85
C PHE A 34 -12.43 -2.30 8.12
N VAL A 35 -11.28 -1.89 7.56
CA VAL A 35 -10.74 -0.54 7.72
C VAL A 35 -10.28 0.03 6.39
N PHE A 36 -10.60 1.29 6.13
CA PHE A 36 -10.13 2.07 4.98
C PHE A 36 -9.40 3.33 5.48
N ALA A 37 -8.18 3.55 5.00
CA ALA A 37 -7.39 4.74 5.35
C ALA A 37 -7.40 5.77 4.21
N ASN A 38 -8.16 6.86 4.41
CA ASN A 38 -8.22 7.99 3.50
C ASN A 38 -6.98 8.88 3.69
N THR A 39 -6.31 9.23 2.59
CA THR A 39 -5.13 10.10 2.60
C THR A 39 -5.47 11.55 2.22
N GLY A 40 -6.69 11.80 1.74
CA GLY A 40 -7.13 13.09 1.22
C GLY A 40 -6.72 13.35 -0.22
N ARG A 41 -6.10 12.37 -0.88
CA ARG A 41 -5.55 12.48 -2.25
C ARG A 41 -6.02 11.35 -3.17
N GLU A 42 -7.09 10.67 -2.77
CA GLU A 42 -7.81 9.69 -3.55
C GLU A 42 -8.63 10.36 -4.67
N HIS A 43 -8.91 9.62 -5.73
CA HIS A 43 -9.96 9.98 -6.67
C HIS A 43 -11.35 9.84 -6.02
N GLU A 44 -12.29 10.72 -6.34
CA GLU A 44 -13.65 10.66 -5.78
C GLU A 44 -14.35 9.34 -6.15
N GLU A 45 -14.07 8.80 -7.34
CA GLU A 45 -14.57 7.49 -7.79
C GLU A 45 -14.08 6.34 -6.91
N THR A 46 -12.87 6.45 -6.33
CA THR A 46 -12.38 5.50 -5.33
C THR A 46 -13.22 5.59 -4.06
N LEU A 47 -13.49 6.79 -3.57
CA LEU A 47 -14.27 6.97 -2.33
C LEU A 47 -15.73 6.52 -2.52
N ILE A 48 -16.34 6.83 -3.67
CA ILE A 48 -17.68 6.35 -4.04
C ILE A 48 -17.70 4.82 -4.09
N PHE A 49 -16.68 4.21 -4.68
CA PHE A 49 -16.58 2.77 -4.77
C PHE A 49 -16.44 2.11 -3.39
N VAL A 50 -15.61 2.69 -2.50
CA VAL A 50 -15.45 2.23 -1.12
C VAL A 50 -16.77 2.29 -0.36
N ASP A 51 -17.50 3.40 -0.45
CA ASP A 51 -18.83 3.57 0.17
C ASP A 51 -19.86 2.57 -0.38
N LYS A 52 -19.86 2.34 -1.70
CA LYS A 52 -20.72 1.32 -2.32
C LYS A 52 -20.39 -0.07 -1.82
N CYS A 53 -19.11 -0.45 -1.76
CA CYS A 53 -18.70 -1.75 -1.20
C CYS A 53 -19.18 -1.92 0.24
N ASP A 54 -19.02 -0.90 1.08
CA ASP A 54 -19.47 -0.95 2.47
C ASP A 54 -20.98 -1.20 2.57
N ARG A 55 -21.79 -0.43 1.82
CA ARG A 55 -23.26 -0.55 1.84
C ARG A 55 -23.78 -1.85 1.25
N GLU A 56 -23.26 -2.26 0.09
CA GLU A 56 -23.75 -3.45 -0.62
C GLU A 56 -23.28 -4.76 0.03
N PHE A 57 -22.10 -4.76 0.67
CA PHE A 57 -21.56 -5.96 1.32
C PHE A 57 -21.79 -6.00 2.83
N GLY A 58 -22.29 -4.91 3.44
CA GLY A 58 -22.54 -4.82 4.87
C GLY A 58 -21.25 -4.88 5.70
N LEU A 59 -20.17 -4.23 5.23
CA LEU A 59 -18.85 -4.34 5.85
C LEU A 59 -18.79 -3.65 7.23
N GLN A 60 -19.61 -2.62 7.47
CA GLN A 60 -19.47 -1.73 8.63
C GLN A 60 -18.07 -1.12 8.68
N LEU A 61 -17.65 -0.59 7.52
CA LEU A 61 -16.29 -0.15 7.26
C LEU A 61 -15.89 1.02 8.15
N VAL A 62 -14.77 0.89 8.83
CA VAL A 62 -14.17 1.98 9.62
C VAL A 62 -13.30 2.83 8.70
N TRP A 63 -13.71 4.08 8.46
CA TRP A 63 -12.91 5.03 7.72
C TRP A 63 -12.02 5.83 8.65
N ILE A 64 -10.72 5.90 8.33
CA ILE A 64 -9.72 6.54 9.15
C ILE A 64 -8.93 7.57 8.35
N GLU A 65 -8.63 8.69 8.99
CA GLU A 65 -7.65 9.66 8.55
C GLU A 65 -6.50 9.80 9.54
N ALA A 66 -5.32 10.12 9.02
CA ALA A 66 -4.17 10.45 9.81
C ALA A 66 -4.31 11.82 10.49
N VAL A 67 -4.03 11.88 11.78
CA VAL A 67 -3.87 13.14 12.52
C VAL A 67 -2.39 13.31 12.83
N THR A 68 -1.71 14.10 12.00
CA THR A 68 -0.27 14.33 12.10
C THR A 68 0.01 15.41 13.15
N SER A 69 0.77 15.06 14.18
CA SER A 69 1.25 16.06 15.15
C SER A 69 2.35 16.93 14.53
N PRO A 70 2.30 18.28 14.65
CA PRO A 70 3.36 19.17 14.17
C PRO A 70 4.67 19.00 14.95
N ILE A 71 4.63 18.37 16.13
CA ILE A 71 5.80 18.15 16.98
C ILE A 71 6.58 16.93 16.47
N LYS A 72 7.88 17.11 16.21
CA LYS A 72 8.78 16.01 15.83
C LYS A 72 8.87 14.96 16.95
N GLY A 73 8.97 13.69 16.59
CA GLY A 73 8.99 12.56 17.53
C GLY A 73 7.62 12.08 18.01
N MET A 74 6.57 12.92 17.93
CA MET A 74 5.22 12.49 18.29
C MET A 74 4.61 11.60 17.20
N GLY A 75 4.10 10.42 17.58
CA GLY A 75 3.44 9.49 16.67
C GLY A 75 2.17 10.06 16.01
N THR A 76 1.81 9.50 14.85
CA THR A 76 0.55 9.83 14.15
C THR A 76 -0.64 9.25 14.90
N LYS A 77 -1.66 10.06 15.12
CA LYS A 77 -2.96 9.61 15.66
C LYS A 77 -3.95 9.36 14.54
N HIS A 78 -5.17 8.99 14.88
CA HIS A 78 -6.24 8.76 13.93
C HIS A 78 -7.45 9.66 14.21
N LYS A 79 -8.28 9.84 13.20
CA LYS A 79 -9.64 10.37 13.28
C LYS A 79 -10.55 9.44 12.51
N ILE A 80 -11.70 9.07 13.11
CA ILE A 80 -12.75 8.33 12.41
C ILE A 80 -13.54 9.32 11.55
N VAL A 81 -13.76 8.97 10.29
CA VAL A 81 -14.55 9.73 9.33
C VAL A 81 -15.58 8.83 8.66
N ASN A 82 -16.26 9.31 7.63
CA ASN A 82 -17.11 8.52 6.75
C ASN A 82 -17.06 9.10 5.33
N PHE A 83 -17.80 8.50 4.40
CA PHE A 83 -17.84 8.99 3.02
C PHE A 83 -18.14 10.48 2.91
N LYS A 84 -19.01 11.07 3.75
CA LYS A 84 -19.34 12.50 3.67
C LYS A 84 -18.26 13.41 4.29
N THR A 85 -17.54 12.93 5.30
CA THR A 85 -16.63 13.76 6.11
C THR A 85 -15.15 13.55 5.81
N ALA A 86 -14.80 12.53 5.02
CA ALA A 86 -13.44 12.31 4.58
C ALA A 86 -12.90 13.54 3.78
N CYS A 87 -11.63 13.85 3.97
CA CYS A 87 -10.87 14.87 3.28
C CYS A 87 -10.77 14.57 1.78
N ARG A 88 -10.95 15.62 0.97
CA ARG A 88 -10.74 15.63 -0.51
C ARG A 88 -9.73 16.67 -0.97
N ASP A 89 -9.42 17.64 -0.11
CA ASP A 89 -8.59 18.81 -0.45
C ASP A 89 -7.08 18.53 -0.32
N GLY A 90 -6.70 17.37 0.22
CA GLY A 90 -5.31 16.99 0.45
C GLY A 90 -4.70 17.52 1.73
N SER A 91 -5.46 18.18 2.61
CA SER A 91 -4.97 18.72 3.89
C SER A 91 -4.35 17.66 4.80
N VAL A 92 -4.94 16.46 4.86
CA VAL A 92 -4.39 15.31 5.62
C VAL A 92 -2.99 14.94 5.11
N PHE A 93 -2.79 14.91 3.80
CA PHE A 93 -1.51 14.61 3.18
C PHE A 93 -0.51 15.77 3.35
N GLU A 94 -0.98 17.02 3.22
CA GLU A 94 -0.17 18.22 3.42
C GLU A 94 0.38 18.29 4.86
N ASP A 95 -0.40 17.94 5.87
CA ASP A 95 0.07 17.90 7.27
C ASP A 95 1.17 16.86 7.48
N PHE A 96 1.10 15.72 6.79
CA PHE A 96 2.20 14.77 6.72
C PHE A 96 3.44 15.39 6.05
N ILE A 97 3.29 16.08 4.92
CA ILE A 97 4.40 16.73 4.20
C ILE A 97 5.04 17.82 5.07
N LYS A 98 4.27 18.63 5.80
CA LYS A 98 4.79 19.66 6.72
C LYS A 98 5.75 19.08 7.75
N LYS A 99 5.47 17.86 8.24
CA LYS A 99 6.28 17.19 9.25
C LYS A 99 7.45 16.41 8.67
N GLU A 100 7.18 15.61 7.65
CA GLU A 100 8.09 14.56 7.16
C GLU A 100 8.85 15.01 5.89
N GLY A 101 8.34 16.01 5.18
CA GLY A 101 8.79 16.46 3.87
C GLY A 101 8.10 15.73 2.72
N ILE A 102 8.34 16.20 1.50
CA ILE A 102 7.73 15.63 0.29
C ILE A 102 8.13 14.16 0.11
N PRO A 103 7.18 13.22 0.00
CA PRO A 103 7.49 11.82 -0.21
C PRO A 103 7.88 11.57 -1.68
N ASN A 104 8.72 10.56 -1.88
CA ASN A 104 9.16 10.15 -3.21
C ASN A 104 9.59 8.69 -3.21
N THR A 105 10.14 8.20 -4.32
CA THR A 105 10.52 6.80 -4.47
C THR A 105 11.57 6.32 -3.47
N SER A 106 12.43 7.19 -2.93
CA SER A 106 13.36 6.84 -1.85
C SER A 106 12.80 7.12 -0.45
N ARG A 107 11.79 7.99 -0.33
CA ARG A 107 11.15 8.40 0.93
C ARG A 107 9.66 8.02 0.95
N GLN A 108 9.37 6.72 0.96
CA GLN A 108 8.00 6.20 0.80
C GLN A 108 7.16 6.22 2.09
N HIS A 109 7.33 7.23 2.94
CA HIS A 109 6.72 7.26 4.27
C HIS A 109 5.20 7.44 4.29
N CYS A 110 4.57 7.83 3.17
CA CYS A 110 3.12 8.04 3.11
C CYS A 110 2.31 6.79 3.49
N THR A 111 2.72 5.58 3.08
CA THR A 111 2.04 4.33 3.50
C THR A 111 2.06 4.19 5.02
N THR A 112 3.23 4.35 5.64
CA THR A 112 3.38 4.19 7.08
C THR A 112 2.66 5.29 7.85
N ARG A 113 2.86 6.55 7.46
CA ARG A 113 2.40 7.73 8.20
C ARG A 113 0.92 8.03 7.97
N LEU A 114 0.38 7.74 6.79
CA LEU A 114 -1.02 8.06 6.45
C LEU A 114 -1.95 6.85 6.51
N LYS A 115 -1.44 5.61 6.51
CA LYS A 115 -2.29 4.41 6.53
C LYS A 115 -2.03 3.54 7.75
N THR A 116 -0.86 2.95 7.87
CA THR A 116 -0.66 1.89 8.87
C THR A 116 -0.59 2.41 10.30
N ARG A 117 0.12 3.52 10.56
CA ARG A 117 0.18 4.13 11.90
C ARG A 117 -1.17 4.61 12.43
N PRO A 118 -1.99 5.37 11.66
CA PRO A 118 -3.31 5.74 12.14
C PRO A 118 -4.21 4.51 12.35
N ILE A 119 -4.16 3.49 11.48
CA ILE A 119 -4.87 2.22 11.70
C ILE A 119 -4.42 1.56 13.01
N ARG A 120 -3.11 1.45 13.27
CA ARG A 120 -2.57 0.88 14.51
C ARG A 120 -2.95 1.67 15.76
N HIS A 121 -2.91 3.00 15.67
CA HIS A 121 -3.35 3.83 16.77
C HIS A 121 -4.83 3.58 17.07
N TRP A 122 -5.68 3.46 16.05
CA TRP A 122 -7.08 3.10 16.21
C TRP A 122 -7.25 1.70 16.82
N MET A 123 -6.59 0.68 16.28
CA MET A 123 -6.58 -0.68 16.84
C MET A 123 -6.20 -0.69 18.32
N LYS A 124 -5.23 0.15 18.73
CA LYS A 124 -4.85 0.31 20.14
C LYS A 124 -5.97 0.86 21.02
N GLN A 125 -6.75 1.82 20.53
CA GLN A 125 -7.89 2.36 21.30
C GLN A 125 -9.03 1.34 21.42
N GLU A 126 -9.22 0.49 20.40
CA GLU A 126 -10.27 -0.53 20.37
C GLU A 126 -9.85 -1.88 20.99
N GLY A 127 -8.63 -2.00 21.52
CA GLY A 127 -8.14 -3.26 22.10
C GLY A 127 -7.80 -4.36 21.08
N LEU A 128 -7.54 -3.99 19.81
CA LEU A 128 -7.32 -4.89 18.67
C LEU A 128 -5.84 -5.06 18.29
N VAL A 129 -4.89 -4.64 19.16
CA VAL A 129 -3.44 -4.59 18.82
C VAL A 129 -2.83 -5.93 18.43
N TRP A 130 -3.40 -7.03 18.91
CA TRP A 130 -2.91 -8.39 18.67
C TRP A 130 -3.60 -9.08 17.47
N CYS A 131 -4.56 -8.41 16.83
CA CYS A 131 -5.27 -8.96 15.68
C CYS A 131 -4.37 -8.94 14.44
N LYS A 132 -4.39 -10.05 13.69
CA LYS A 132 -3.75 -10.14 12.38
C LYS A 132 -4.40 -9.15 11.40
N THR A 133 -3.61 -8.64 10.47
CA THR A 133 -4.10 -7.76 9.40
C THR A 133 -4.11 -8.49 8.05
N ALA A 134 -5.28 -8.64 7.44
CA ALA A 134 -5.45 -9.17 6.10
C ALA A 134 -5.26 -8.07 5.03
N ILE A 135 -4.48 -8.38 3.99
CA ILE A 135 -4.19 -7.50 2.87
C ILE A 135 -4.44 -8.23 1.55
N GLY A 136 -5.06 -7.54 0.59
CA GLY A 136 -5.41 -8.11 -0.73
C GLY A 136 -4.21 -8.24 -1.66
N MET A 137 -3.39 -9.26 -1.44
CA MET A 137 -2.35 -9.71 -2.36
C MET A 137 -2.80 -11.00 -3.04
N ARG A 138 -2.79 -11.03 -4.37
CA ARG A 138 -3.25 -12.18 -5.16
C ARG A 138 -2.15 -13.22 -5.36
N SER A 139 -2.54 -14.45 -5.69
CA SER A 139 -1.63 -15.56 -5.98
C SER A 139 -0.73 -15.29 -7.20
N ASP A 140 -1.23 -14.56 -8.20
CA ASP A 140 -0.50 -14.14 -9.41
C ASP A 140 0.52 -13.00 -9.16
N GLU A 141 0.70 -12.58 -7.91
CA GLU A 141 1.58 -11.47 -7.51
C GLU A 141 2.66 -11.89 -6.50
N PRO A 142 3.43 -12.97 -6.74
CA PRO A 142 4.33 -13.56 -5.73
C PRO A 142 5.39 -12.59 -5.20
N ASN A 143 5.86 -11.66 -6.04
CA ASN A 143 6.83 -10.63 -5.63
C ASN A 143 6.25 -9.56 -4.70
N ARG A 144 4.92 -9.43 -4.61
CA ARG A 144 4.22 -8.56 -3.66
C ARG A 144 4.01 -9.22 -2.28
N ILE A 145 4.09 -10.55 -2.24
CA ILE A 145 3.96 -11.36 -1.02
C ILE A 145 5.31 -11.52 -0.33
N ILE A 146 6.34 -11.87 -1.13
CA ILE A 146 7.71 -12.01 -0.67
C ILE A 146 8.66 -11.42 -1.72
N SER A 147 9.60 -10.57 -1.28
CA SER A 147 10.54 -9.96 -2.22
C SER A 147 11.37 -11.02 -2.97
N SER A 148 11.69 -10.77 -4.24
CA SER A 148 12.45 -11.72 -5.06
C SER A 148 13.76 -12.16 -4.40
N LYS A 149 14.47 -11.23 -3.76
CA LYS A 149 15.71 -11.51 -3.01
C LYS A 149 15.51 -12.53 -1.89
N LYS A 150 14.42 -12.40 -1.12
CA LYS A 150 14.09 -13.35 -0.04
C LYS A 150 13.64 -14.68 -0.60
N ARG A 151 12.80 -14.66 -1.65
CA ARG A 151 12.33 -15.86 -2.32
C ARG A 151 13.50 -16.71 -2.84
N GLU A 152 14.39 -16.07 -3.60
CA GLU A 152 15.62 -16.69 -4.14
C GLU A 152 16.53 -17.19 -3.01
N LEU A 153 16.65 -16.45 -1.90
CA LEU A 153 17.43 -16.89 -0.76
C LEU A 153 16.82 -18.11 -0.06
N LEU A 154 15.51 -18.12 0.16
CA LEU A 154 14.81 -19.26 0.77
C LEU A 154 14.94 -20.50 -0.12
N GLU A 155 14.74 -20.35 -1.42
CA GLU A 155 14.97 -21.41 -2.41
C GLU A 155 16.43 -21.91 -2.38
N PHE A 156 17.41 -21.02 -2.29
CA PHE A 156 18.83 -21.36 -2.13
C PHE A 156 19.11 -22.15 -0.84
N LEU A 157 18.38 -21.85 0.24
CA LEU A 157 18.41 -22.58 1.50
C LEU A 157 17.58 -23.87 1.50
N SER A 158 17.04 -24.27 0.34
CA SER A 158 16.12 -25.40 0.20
C SER A 158 14.84 -25.28 1.05
N LEU A 159 14.44 -24.05 1.36
CA LEU A 159 13.21 -23.73 2.06
C LEU A 159 12.12 -23.32 1.07
N ASN A 160 10.89 -23.79 1.28
CA ASN A 160 9.75 -23.36 0.49
C ASN A 160 9.29 -21.96 0.95
N PRO A 161 9.30 -20.92 0.09
CA PRO A 161 8.95 -19.55 0.48
C PRO A 161 7.53 -19.38 1.02
N HIS A 162 6.59 -20.17 0.49
CA HIS A 162 5.19 -20.11 0.91
C HIS A 162 5.01 -20.71 2.31
N ILE A 163 5.56 -21.91 2.54
CA ILE A 163 5.52 -22.58 3.85
C ILE A 163 6.25 -21.74 4.90
N TRP A 164 7.43 -21.22 4.57
CA TRP A 164 8.22 -20.33 5.43
C TRP A 164 7.40 -19.17 5.99
N ARG A 165 6.59 -18.53 5.14
CA ARG A 165 5.78 -17.38 5.51
C ARG A 165 4.63 -17.76 6.45
N LEU A 166 4.02 -18.93 6.24
CA LEU A 166 2.88 -19.43 7.02
C LEU A 166 3.26 -19.96 8.40
N GLN A 167 4.52 -20.31 8.61
CA GLN A 167 5.02 -20.79 9.90
C GLN A 167 4.83 -19.74 11.01
N ASN A 168 4.80 -20.21 12.26
CA ASN A 168 4.85 -19.29 13.39
C ASN A 168 6.30 -18.79 13.61
N ARG A 169 6.46 -17.80 14.48
CA ARG A 169 7.78 -17.21 14.79
C ARG A 169 8.78 -18.23 15.33
N SER A 170 8.35 -19.12 16.21
CA SER A 170 9.21 -20.12 16.85
C SER A 170 9.77 -21.08 15.81
N ASP A 171 8.90 -21.64 14.96
CA ASP A 171 9.29 -22.60 13.93
C ASP A 171 10.30 -21.99 12.95
N ARG A 172 10.09 -20.73 12.54
CA ARG A 172 11.04 -20.03 11.65
C ARG A 172 12.41 -19.85 12.30
N ASN A 173 12.45 -19.49 13.58
CA ASN A 173 13.71 -19.28 14.28
C ASN A 173 14.47 -20.58 14.46
N GLU A 174 13.78 -21.63 14.87
CA GLU A 174 14.36 -22.98 14.98
C GLU A 174 14.93 -23.43 13.63
N GLN A 175 14.17 -23.27 12.53
CA GLN A 175 14.64 -23.62 11.19
C GLN A 175 15.87 -22.79 10.74
N LEU A 176 15.97 -21.51 11.12
CA LEU A 176 17.16 -20.70 10.81
C LEU A 176 18.38 -21.07 11.66
N ASP A 177 18.15 -21.41 12.92
CA ASP A 177 19.19 -21.83 13.86
C ASP A 177 19.76 -23.20 13.42
N GLU A 178 18.91 -24.13 12.98
CA GLU A 178 19.28 -25.44 12.42
C GLU A 178 20.11 -25.35 11.14
N LEU A 179 19.82 -24.38 10.26
CA LEU A 179 20.60 -24.16 9.04
C LEU A 179 22.07 -23.82 9.34
N GLY A 180 22.38 -23.40 10.56
CA GLY A 180 23.73 -23.09 11.01
C GLY A 180 24.27 -21.80 10.37
N CYS A 181 24.88 -20.94 11.18
CA CYS A 181 25.49 -19.69 10.71
C CYS A 181 26.85 -19.90 10.00
N GLY A 182 26.87 -20.75 8.98
CA GLY A 182 27.97 -20.84 8.03
C GLY A 182 27.72 -19.91 6.85
N TYR A 183 28.14 -18.64 6.93
CA TYR A 183 28.09 -17.71 5.79
C TYR A 183 28.96 -18.14 4.58
N HIS A 184 29.53 -19.35 4.60
CA HIS A 184 30.37 -19.89 3.55
C HIS A 184 29.58 -20.05 2.26
N GLY A 185 30.02 -19.36 1.20
CA GLY A 185 29.37 -19.39 -0.12
C GLY A 185 28.26 -18.36 -0.31
N MET A 186 27.87 -17.62 0.74
CA MET A 186 26.92 -16.51 0.60
C MET A 186 27.62 -15.21 0.22
N THR A 187 27.02 -14.47 -0.71
CA THR A 187 27.39 -13.09 -1.02
C THR A 187 27.01 -12.15 0.13
N LYS A 188 27.61 -10.95 0.18
CA LYS A 188 27.25 -9.91 1.19
C LYS A 188 25.75 -9.56 1.17
N ASP A 189 25.14 -9.55 -0.01
CA ASP A 189 23.71 -9.26 -0.18
C ASP A 189 22.82 -10.41 0.33
N GLN A 190 23.22 -11.66 0.12
CA GLN A 190 22.55 -12.82 0.70
C GLN A 190 22.65 -12.81 2.23
N ILE A 191 23.82 -12.47 2.80
CA ILE A 191 24.00 -12.33 4.25
C ILE A 191 23.07 -11.27 4.83
N LYS A 192 22.96 -10.10 4.18
CA LYS A 192 22.04 -9.04 4.60
C LYS A 192 20.59 -9.49 4.55
N THR A 193 20.22 -10.20 3.49
CA THR A 193 18.86 -10.74 3.30
C THR A 193 18.54 -11.84 4.31
N PHE A 194 19.49 -12.73 4.61
CA PHE A 194 19.37 -13.78 5.62
C PHE A 194 19.09 -13.18 7.00
N LYS A 195 19.88 -12.17 7.41
CA LYS A 195 19.64 -11.46 8.68
C LYS A 195 18.25 -10.84 8.75
N SER A 196 17.69 -10.39 7.62
CA SER A 196 16.33 -9.84 7.57
C SER A 196 15.22 -10.89 7.72
N LEU A 197 15.51 -12.20 7.57
CA LEU A 197 14.51 -13.26 7.76
C LEU A 197 14.07 -13.38 9.24
N TYR A 198 14.93 -12.96 10.18
CA TYR A 198 14.60 -12.85 11.60
C TYR A 198 13.66 -11.67 11.93
N ASN A 199 13.36 -10.77 10.97
CA ASN A 199 12.42 -9.68 11.24
C ASN A 199 10.98 -10.21 11.25
N HIS A 200 10.37 -10.25 12.43
CA HIS A 200 9.09 -10.92 12.65
C HIS A 200 7.87 -10.09 12.25
N ASN A 201 7.95 -8.77 12.35
CA ASN A 201 6.80 -7.89 12.11
C ASN A 201 6.32 -7.92 10.65
N GLU A 202 7.16 -8.39 9.73
CA GLU A 202 6.80 -8.56 8.31
C GLU A 202 5.76 -9.66 8.09
N TYR A 203 5.63 -10.59 9.04
CA TYR A 203 4.70 -11.73 8.97
C TYR A 203 3.43 -11.53 9.80
N ASP A 204 3.23 -10.34 10.38
CA ASP A 204 2.00 -9.99 11.12
C ASP A 204 0.79 -9.73 10.17
N CYS A 205 1.08 -9.65 8.88
CA CYS A 205 0.08 -9.59 7.82
C CYS A 205 -0.19 -10.98 7.23
N ILE A 206 -1.46 -11.26 6.95
CA ILE A 206 -1.89 -12.44 6.19
C ILE A 206 -2.38 -12.00 4.81
N TYR A 207 -2.29 -12.90 3.83
CA TYR A 207 -2.70 -12.66 2.45
C TYR A 207 -3.74 -13.71 2.03
N PRO A 208 -5.01 -13.60 2.48
CA PRO A 208 -5.98 -14.68 2.31
C PRO A 208 -6.19 -15.13 0.86
N MET A 209 -6.10 -14.20 -0.10
CA MET A 209 -6.20 -14.44 -1.55
C MET A 209 -4.99 -15.16 -2.17
N ASN A 210 -3.99 -15.50 -1.37
CA ASN A 210 -2.89 -16.37 -1.77
C ASN A 210 -2.77 -17.56 -0.80
N ASP A 211 -2.92 -17.27 0.49
CA ASP A 211 -2.56 -18.18 1.58
C ASP A 211 -3.65 -19.21 1.88
N TRP A 212 -4.91 -18.84 1.64
CA TRP A 212 -6.07 -19.64 1.96
C TRP A 212 -6.75 -20.15 0.69
N GLU A 213 -6.69 -19.35 -0.37
CA GLU A 213 -7.19 -19.66 -1.71
C GLU A 213 -6.27 -18.98 -2.73
N GLU A 214 -6.01 -19.62 -3.86
CA GLU A 214 -5.08 -19.13 -4.88
C GLU A 214 -5.74 -18.13 -5.85
N LEU A 215 -6.46 -17.13 -5.33
CA LEU A 215 -7.22 -16.18 -6.15
C LEU A 215 -6.32 -15.25 -6.97
N ASP A 216 -6.58 -15.17 -8.28
CA ASP A 216 -5.82 -14.37 -9.24
C ASP A 216 -6.60 -13.14 -9.76
N LYS A 217 -6.02 -12.44 -10.73
CA LYS A 217 -6.66 -11.26 -11.36
C LYS A 217 -7.94 -11.61 -12.12
N GLN A 218 -8.01 -12.79 -12.75
CA GLN A 218 -9.18 -13.24 -13.48
C GLN A 218 -10.33 -13.54 -12.53
N ASP A 219 -10.06 -14.12 -11.36
CA ASP A 219 -11.08 -14.32 -10.33
C ASP A 219 -11.67 -13.00 -9.85
N VAL A 220 -10.81 -12.00 -9.60
CA VAL A 220 -11.25 -10.64 -9.24
C VAL A 220 -12.12 -10.02 -10.34
N ASN A 221 -11.72 -10.14 -11.60
CA ASN A 221 -12.52 -9.62 -12.72
C ASN A 221 -13.89 -10.31 -12.81
N THR A 222 -13.91 -11.63 -12.73
CA THR A 222 -15.12 -12.45 -12.81
C THR A 222 -16.10 -12.08 -11.69
N PHE A 223 -15.59 -11.88 -10.48
CA PHE A 223 -16.40 -11.37 -9.37
C PHE A 223 -17.02 -10.02 -9.72
N TRP A 224 -16.24 -9.03 -10.15
CA TRP A 224 -16.74 -7.69 -10.43
C TRP A 224 -17.67 -7.61 -11.65
N GLU A 225 -17.52 -8.50 -12.62
CA GLU A 225 -18.44 -8.64 -13.76
C GLU A 225 -19.83 -9.14 -13.32
N SER A 226 -19.91 -9.91 -12.23
CA SER A 226 -21.17 -10.37 -11.66
C SER A 226 -21.86 -9.33 -10.76
N GLN A 227 -21.17 -8.27 -10.36
CA GLN A 227 -21.72 -7.25 -9.46
C GLN A 227 -22.54 -6.19 -10.23
N GLY A 228 -23.58 -5.66 -9.59
CA GLY A 228 -24.37 -4.53 -10.12
C GLY A 228 -23.63 -3.18 -10.15
N PHE A 229 -22.39 -3.14 -9.66
CA PHE A 229 -21.51 -1.97 -9.65
C PHE A 229 -20.04 -2.38 -9.73
N ARG A 230 -19.18 -1.48 -10.20
CA ARG A 230 -17.73 -1.67 -10.30
C ARG A 230 -17.00 -0.35 -10.05
N LEU A 231 -15.70 -0.41 -9.76
CA LEU A 231 -14.85 0.79 -9.66
C LEU A 231 -14.82 1.50 -11.01
N ASN A 232 -15.47 2.66 -11.08
CA ASN A 232 -15.52 3.46 -12.30
C ASN A 232 -14.30 4.39 -12.41
N LEU A 233 -13.10 3.80 -12.46
CA LEU A 233 -11.86 4.55 -12.54
C LEU A 233 -10.87 3.86 -13.51
N PRO A 234 -10.41 4.53 -14.57
CA PRO A 234 -9.40 3.97 -15.46
C PRO A 234 -8.15 3.50 -14.72
N SER A 235 -7.65 2.33 -15.06
CA SER A 235 -6.57 1.65 -14.33
C SER A 235 -5.25 2.42 -14.29
N HIS A 236 -4.98 3.28 -15.28
CA HIS A 236 -3.77 4.12 -15.31
C HIS A 236 -3.80 5.24 -14.28
N LEU A 237 -5.01 5.68 -13.88
CA LEU A 237 -5.18 6.67 -12.82
C LEU A 237 -4.89 6.07 -11.45
N GLY A 238 -5.26 4.82 -11.17
CA GLY A 238 -5.13 4.23 -9.83
C GLY A 238 -5.78 5.07 -8.72
N ASN A 239 -5.68 4.63 -7.45
CA ASN A 239 -6.52 5.23 -6.40
C ASN A 239 -6.11 6.66 -6.01
N CYS A 240 -4.81 6.93 -5.85
CA CYS A 240 -4.32 8.28 -5.47
C CYS A 240 -3.98 9.11 -6.70
N THR A 241 -4.46 10.35 -6.80
CA THR A 241 -4.43 11.20 -8.01
C THR A 241 -3.09 11.25 -8.75
N THR A 242 -2.00 11.59 -8.06
CA THR A 242 -0.66 11.81 -8.66
C THR A 242 0.45 11.06 -7.93
N CYS A 243 0.16 9.85 -7.43
CA CYS A 243 1.11 9.03 -6.69
C CYS A 243 2.47 8.89 -7.41
N PHE A 244 3.56 9.30 -6.74
CA PHE A 244 4.92 9.21 -7.27
C PHE A 244 5.42 7.77 -7.55
N LYS A 245 4.71 6.75 -7.06
CA LYS A 245 5.02 5.34 -7.33
C LYS A 245 4.59 4.90 -8.74
N LYS A 246 3.64 5.60 -9.36
CA LYS A 246 3.20 5.31 -10.74
C LYS A 246 4.38 5.34 -11.70
N SER A 247 4.29 4.58 -12.80
CA SER A 247 5.25 4.68 -13.89
C SER A 247 5.27 6.10 -14.47
N ASP A 248 6.38 6.47 -15.11
CA ASP A 248 6.46 7.74 -15.83
C ASP A 248 5.38 7.80 -16.93
N ASN A 249 5.10 6.69 -17.63
CA ASN A 249 4.05 6.66 -18.66
C ASN A 249 2.66 6.99 -18.11
N LYS A 250 2.29 6.43 -16.94
CA LYS A 250 1.03 6.78 -16.26
C LYS A 250 1.00 8.24 -15.87
N LEU A 251 2.06 8.75 -15.24
CA LEU A 251 2.14 10.14 -14.81
C LEU A 251 2.07 11.11 -16.00
N TYR A 252 2.74 10.81 -17.11
CA TYR A 252 2.68 11.63 -18.31
C TYR A 252 1.31 11.59 -18.96
N ARG A 253 0.68 10.41 -19.04
CA ARG A 253 -0.67 10.29 -19.55
C ARG A 253 -1.66 11.10 -18.71
N ILE A 254 -1.56 11.02 -17.38
CA ILE A 254 -2.37 11.84 -16.46
C ILE A 254 -2.11 13.33 -16.73
N ALA A 255 -0.87 13.74 -16.97
CA ALA A 255 -0.55 15.14 -17.24
C ALA A 255 -1.16 15.64 -18.57
N HIS A 256 -1.34 14.77 -19.58
CA HIS A 256 -2.05 15.09 -20.82
C HIS A 256 -3.57 15.13 -20.63
N GLU A 257 -4.15 14.15 -19.94
CA GLU A 257 -5.60 13.99 -19.84
C GLU A 257 -6.23 14.85 -18.73
N SER A 258 -5.49 15.10 -17.64
CA SER A 258 -5.98 15.76 -16.43
C SER A 258 -4.85 16.53 -15.70
N PRO A 259 -4.24 17.55 -16.34
CA PRO A 259 -3.14 18.33 -15.76
C PRO A 259 -3.49 18.99 -14.42
N GLU A 260 -4.76 19.28 -14.16
CA GLU A 260 -5.26 19.88 -12.93
C GLU A 260 -4.97 19.03 -11.68
N TYR A 261 -4.82 17.70 -11.80
CA TYR A 261 -4.47 16.85 -10.68
C TYR A 261 -3.08 17.14 -10.10
N PHE A 262 -2.19 17.75 -10.90
CA PHE A 262 -0.86 18.16 -10.48
C PHE A 262 -0.81 19.52 -9.78
N ARG A 263 -1.90 20.30 -9.77
CA ARG A 263 -1.95 21.61 -9.10
C ARG A 263 -1.52 21.52 -7.64
N TRP A 264 -2.05 20.54 -6.92
CA TRP A 264 -1.69 20.31 -5.52
C TRP A 264 -0.21 19.97 -5.35
N ASN A 265 0.38 19.15 -6.22
CA ASN A 265 1.80 18.82 -6.16
C ASN A 265 2.69 20.05 -6.40
N LEU A 266 2.30 20.93 -7.34
CA LEU A 266 2.99 22.20 -7.60
C LEU A 266 3.03 23.06 -6.33
N GLU A 267 1.88 23.20 -5.66
CA GLU A 267 1.80 23.94 -4.40
C GLU A 267 2.68 23.32 -3.30
N MET A 268 2.71 21.98 -3.20
CA MET A 268 3.55 21.29 -2.23
C MET A 268 5.04 21.45 -2.52
N ASP A 269 5.46 21.38 -3.79
CA ASP A 269 6.85 21.63 -4.20
C ASP A 269 7.30 23.05 -3.82
N GLU A 270 6.43 24.04 -4.01
CA GLU A 270 6.69 25.44 -3.67
C GLU A 270 6.77 25.66 -2.14
N LYS A 271 5.82 25.09 -1.38
CA LYS A 271 5.75 25.28 0.07
C LYS A 271 6.77 24.46 0.86
N TYR A 272 7.04 23.20 0.46
CA TYR A 272 7.61 22.19 1.35
C TYR A 272 8.82 21.44 0.82
N SER A 273 9.36 21.78 -0.34
CA SER A 273 10.56 21.13 -0.88
C SER A 273 11.80 21.22 0.02
N GLY A 274 11.88 22.22 0.91
CA GLY A 274 12.96 22.34 1.90
C GLY A 274 12.76 21.55 3.20
N VAL A 275 11.57 20.97 3.45
CA VAL A 275 11.26 20.33 4.74
C VAL A 275 12.04 19.03 4.90
N ASN A 276 12.88 18.95 5.93
CA ASN A 276 13.81 17.85 6.19
C ASN A 276 14.75 17.53 5.01
N ALA A 277 15.02 18.53 4.14
CA ALA A 277 16.05 18.43 3.12
C ALA A 277 17.43 18.79 3.71
N GLY A 278 18.49 18.25 3.11
CA GLY A 278 19.85 18.64 3.45
C GLY A 278 20.13 20.10 3.10
N LYS A 279 21.24 20.66 3.60
CA LYS A 279 21.67 22.02 3.23
C LYS A 279 21.86 22.10 1.72
N ASN A 280 21.18 23.06 1.07
CA ASN A 280 21.16 23.24 -0.39
C ASN A 280 20.53 22.09 -1.19
N ASP A 281 19.76 21.20 -0.56
CA ASP A 281 19.00 20.15 -1.24
C ASP A 281 17.50 20.44 -1.20
N ARG A 282 16.74 19.73 -2.04
CA ARG A 282 15.28 19.81 -2.09
C ARG A 282 14.70 18.42 -2.25
N HIS A 283 13.64 18.14 -1.50
CA HIS A 283 12.79 16.99 -1.77
C HIS A 283 11.78 17.35 -2.84
N VAL A 284 11.59 16.42 -3.78
CA VAL A 284 10.64 16.52 -4.88
C VAL A 284 9.90 15.19 -5.00
N PHE A 285 8.69 15.21 -5.56
CA PHE A 285 7.84 14.01 -5.65
C PHE A 285 8.42 12.95 -6.60
N PHE A 286 8.88 13.36 -7.78
CA PHE A 286 9.02 12.44 -8.91
C PHE A 286 10.45 11.96 -9.11
N ARG A 287 10.57 10.77 -9.74
CA ARG A 287 11.85 10.15 -10.06
C ARG A 287 12.76 11.10 -10.82
N LYS A 288 14.08 10.85 -10.75
CA LYS A 288 15.13 11.64 -11.42
C LYS A 288 15.22 13.09 -10.90
N LYS A 289 14.90 13.30 -9.61
CA LYS A 289 14.89 14.61 -8.95
C LYS A 289 14.04 15.66 -9.70
N ARG A 290 12.86 15.25 -10.18
CA ARG A 290 11.92 16.15 -10.87
C ARG A 290 10.89 16.69 -9.89
N ASP A 291 10.77 18.01 -9.84
CA ASP A 291 9.58 18.66 -9.33
C ASP A 291 8.42 18.48 -10.33
N THR A 292 7.25 18.98 -9.94
CA THR A 292 6.04 18.84 -10.75
C THR A 292 6.13 19.59 -12.08
N LYS A 293 6.79 20.76 -12.12
CA LYS A 293 6.96 21.55 -13.35
C LYS A 293 7.81 20.77 -14.36
N ALA A 294 8.91 20.18 -13.91
CA ALA A 294 9.78 19.35 -14.74
C ALA A 294 9.05 18.10 -15.26
N LEU A 295 8.32 17.38 -14.39
CA LEU A 295 7.55 16.19 -14.81
C LEU A 295 6.51 16.54 -15.88
N VAL A 296 5.72 17.59 -15.66
CA VAL A 296 4.68 18.01 -16.63
C VAL A 296 5.32 18.48 -17.93
N GLY A 297 6.44 19.21 -17.85
CA GLY A 297 7.23 19.60 -19.03
C GLY A 297 7.69 18.39 -19.85
N ASP A 298 8.26 17.37 -19.19
CA ASP A 298 8.66 16.11 -19.84
C ASP A 298 7.47 15.40 -20.47
N ALA A 299 6.32 15.38 -19.80
CA ALA A 299 5.09 14.76 -20.29
C ALA A 299 4.64 15.37 -21.61
N MET A 300 4.67 16.69 -21.73
CA MET A 300 4.24 17.42 -22.94
C MET A 300 5.15 17.16 -24.14
N GLN A 301 6.36 16.62 -23.94
CA GLN A 301 7.25 16.17 -25.02
C GLN A 301 6.95 14.73 -25.49
N GLN A 302 6.03 14.03 -24.83
CA GLN A 302 5.65 12.67 -25.19
C GLN A 302 4.38 12.65 -26.03
N ASP A 303 4.32 11.73 -27.01
CA ASP A 303 3.13 11.45 -27.80
C ASP A 303 2.04 10.75 -26.97
N LEU A 304 0.83 11.32 -26.94
CA LEU A 304 -0.30 10.79 -26.17
C LEU A 304 -0.75 9.41 -26.66
N THR A 305 -0.76 9.17 -27.98
CA THR A 305 -1.18 7.87 -28.55
C THR A 305 -0.27 6.73 -28.06
N ARG A 306 1.04 6.97 -28.07
CA ARG A 306 2.04 6.07 -27.51
C ARG A 306 1.81 5.84 -26.01
N LEU A 307 1.52 6.90 -25.23
CA LEU A 307 1.25 6.78 -23.80
C LEU A 307 0.00 5.94 -23.51
N ILE A 308 -1.07 6.12 -24.28
CA ILE A 308 -2.29 5.30 -24.18
C ILE A 308 -1.95 3.84 -24.45
N PHE A 309 -1.23 3.53 -25.53
CA PHE A 309 -0.81 2.16 -25.85
C PHE A 309 0.06 1.53 -24.75
N MET A 310 1.01 2.28 -24.20
CA MET A 310 1.91 1.79 -23.16
C MET A 310 1.21 1.54 -21.82
N THR A 311 0.15 2.29 -21.50
CA THR A 311 -0.55 2.22 -20.22
C THR A 311 -1.80 1.33 -20.23
N THR A 312 -2.30 0.97 -21.42
CA THR A 312 -3.41 0.02 -21.60
C THR A 312 -2.93 -1.42 -21.77
N SER A 313 -1.70 -1.63 -22.24
CA SER A 313 -1.09 -2.96 -22.32
C SER A 313 -0.42 -3.36 -20.99
N ASP A 314 -0.34 -4.66 -20.69
CA ASP A 314 0.40 -5.21 -19.53
C ASP A 314 1.93 -4.95 -19.58
N ARG A 315 2.39 -4.12 -20.51
CA ARG A 315 3.78 -3.65 -20.61
C ARG A 315 4.13 -2.67 -19.50
N ASP A 316 3.14 -2.02 -18.88
CA ASP A 316 3.36 -1.15 -17.74
C ASP A 316 3.32 -1.93 -16.42
N LYS A 317 4.45 -2.56 -16.08
CA LYS A 317 4.69 -3.17 -14.77
C LYS A 317 4.92 -2.08 -13.72
N SER A 318 3.87 -1.39 -13.27
CA SER A 318 3.96 -0.45 -12.15
C SER A 318 3.33 -1.00 -10.87
N ALA A 319 4.16 -1.01 -9.83
CA ALA A 319 3.79 -1.35 -8.46
C ALA A 319 2.79 -0.32 -7.88
N GLY A 320 1.66 -0.80 -7.38
CA GLY A 320 0.65 0.00 -6.68
C GLY A 320 1.09 0.37 -5.26
N CYS A 321 0.44 1.35 -4.63
CA CYS A 321 0.73 1.71 -3.24
C CYS A 321 0.16 0.71 -2.21
N SER A 322 -0.58 -0.32 -2.66
CA SER A 322 -1.09 -1.42 -1.85
C SER A 322 0.00 -2.42 -1.41
N GLU A 323 1.27 -2.15 -1.72
CA GLU A 323 2.35 -3.15 -1.78
C GLU A 323 3.29 -3.23 -0.58
N SER A 324 3.01 -2.58 0.55
CA SER A 324 4.00 -2.59 1.64
C SER A 324 3.42 -2.97 2.99
N CYS A 325 3.61 -4.23 3.35
CA CYS A 325 3.50 -4.74 4.72
C CYS A 325 4.56 -4.15 5.65
N ASN A 326 5.62 -3.54 5.09
CA ASN A 326 6.60 -2.76 5.86
C ASN A 326 5.97 -1.53 6.53
N GLY A 327 4.75 -1.12 6.16
CA GLY A 327 4.01 -0.13 6.93
C GLY A 327 3.56 -0.67 8.29
N PHE A 328 3.33 -1.98 8.38
CA PHE A 328 3.01 -2.71 9.60
C PHE A 328 4.26 -3.35 10.22
N SER A 329 5.49 -2.94 9.89
CA SER A 329 6.61 -3.18 10.80
C SER A 329 6.64 -2.05 11.83
N ASP A 330 6.65 -2.39 13.12
CA ASP A 330 7.01 -1.40 14.16
C ASP A 330 8.50 -1.11 14.03
N GLU A 331 8.86 -0.32 13.02
CA GLU A 331 10.12 0.40 12.98
C GLU A 331 9.82 1.81 13.49
N ASP A 332 10.08 1.99 14.78
CA ASP A 332 10.50 3.22 15.48
C ASP A 332 10.19 3.02 16.97
N GLU A 333 11.02 2.23 17.66
CA GLU A 333 11.40 2.52 19.07
C GLU A 333 12.66 3.39 19.08
#